data_AF-A0A3N5UMA6-F1
#
_entry.id   AF-A0A3N5UMA6-F1
#
_cell.length_a   1.000
_cell.length_b   1.000
_cell.length_c   1.000
_cell.angle_alpha   90.00
_cell.angle_beta   90.00
_cell.angle_gamma   90.00
#
_symmetry.space_group_name_H-M   'P 1'
#
loop_
_entity.id
_entity.type
_entity.pdbx_description
1 polymer ?
#
loop_
_entity_poly.entity_id
_entity_poly.type
_entity_poly.pdbx_seq_one_letter_code
_entity_poly.pdbx_strand_id
1 'polypeptide(L)'
;MSAKTRDTYSGLYVIARKNKEVKNKMTDINNDINQATSNLNIVEPDLKIEHSLYSQLSSEFKDKVRLVYTKPNRIKISVEPEHIIEVAFFLKNQLGLDHAESVCGTDYPNENVIEVIYHLNS
;
A
#
# COMPACT_ATOMS: atom_id res chain seq x y z
N MET A 1 46.48 41.51 10.57
CA MET A 1 45.55 41.67 9.44
C MET A 1 45.17 40.28 8.93
N SER A 2 43.90 39.90 9.03
CA SER A 2 43.37 38.72 8.32
C SER A 2 41.90 38.99 7.99
N ALA A 3 41.55 38.76 6.73
CA ALA A 3 40.34 39.27 6.09
C ALA A 3 39.09 38.49 6.54
N LYS A 4 38.01 39.22 6.84
CA LYS A 4 36.69 38.65 7.14
C LYS A 4 35.99 38.25 5.84
N THR A 5 35.74 36.96 5.65
CA THR A 5 34.76 36.47 4.66
C THR A 5 33.35 36.75 5.20
N ARG A 6 32.51 37.39 4.38
CA ARG A 6 31.12 37.74 4.73
C ARG A 6 30.19 36.62 4.25
N ASP A 7 29.59 35.89 5.19
CA ASP A 7 28.43 35.05 4.92
C ASP A 7 27.17 35.92 4.96
N THR A 8 26.56 36.14 3.79
CA THR A 8 25.29 36.84 3.64
C THR A 8 24.18 35.84 3.33
N TYR A 9 23.62 35.18 4.34
CA TYR A 9 22.19 34.82 4.39
C TYR A 9 21.84 34.15 5.73
N SER A 10 20.69 34.52 6.30
CA SER A 10 20.03 33.97 7.49
C SER A 10 20.63 34.33 8.87
N GLY A 11 20.03 35.35 9.50
CA GLY A 11 20.33 35.79 10.87
C GLY A 11 19.78 34.85 11.94
N LEU A 12 20.54 33.81 12.28
CA LEU A 12 20.31 33.02 13.49
C LEU A 12 21.63 32.80 14.23
N TYR A 13 21.76 33.41 15.41
CA TYR A 13 22.83 33.12 16.36
C TYR A 13 22.67 31.68 16.87
N VAL A 14 23.67 30.82 16.63
CA VAL A 14 23.71 29.48 17.24
C VAL A 14 24.18 29.63 18.69
N ILE A 15 23.25 29.58 19.63
CA ILE A 15 23.56 29.47 21.07
C ILE A 15 23.55 27.98 21.42
N ALA A 16 24.72 27.36 21.53
CA ALA A 16 24.83 26.00 22.04
C ALA A 16 24.52 25.99 23.55
N ARG A 17 23.31 25.57 23.94
CA ARG A 17 22.97 25.30 25.35
C ARG A 17 23.44 23.89 25.70
N LYS A 18 24.27 23.77 26.73
CA LYS A 18 24.72 22.49 27.31
C LYS A 18 23.49 21.73 27.83
N ASN A 19 23.20 20.55 27.28
CA ASN A 19 22.08 19.72 27.72
C ASN A 19 22.25 19.33 29.20
N LYS A 20 21.24 19.66 30.02
CA LYS A 20 21.14 19.23 31.42
C LYS A 20 20.64 17.78 31.42
N GLU A 21 21.31 16.90 32.16
CA GLU A 21 20.90 15.50 32.29
C GLU A 21 19.43 15.39 32.71
N VAL A 22 18.62 14.77 31.86
CA VAL A 22 17.23 14.44 32.17
C VAL A 22 17.27 13.17 33.00
N LYS A 23 17.00 13.28 34.31
CA LYS A 23 16.77 12.13 35.18
C LYS A 23 15.59 11.32 34.64
N ASN A 24 15.82 10.01 34.50
CA ASN A 24 14.92 8.98 33.99
C ASN A 24 13.46 9.18 34.41
N LYS A 25 12.65 9.66 33.46
CA LYS A 25 11.17 9.68 33.52
C LYS A 25 10.58 8.86 32.36
N MET A 26 11.32 7.85 31.93
CA MET A 26 10.99 7.00 30.79
C MET A 26 10.30 5.69 31.22
N THR A 27 10.31 5.38 32.52
CA THR A 27 9.67 4.18 33.07
C THR A 27 8.17 4.36 33.31
N ASP A 28 7.71 5.58 33.55
CA ASP A 28 6.29 5.83 33.89
C ASP A 28 5.40 5.98 32.65
N ILE A 29 5.95 6.44 31.52
CA ILE A 29 5.22 6.61 30.25
C ILE A 29 4.92 5.26 29.59
N ASN A 30 5.80 4.27 29.78
CA ASN A 30 5.64 2.95 29.16
C ASN A 30 4.43 2.19 29.73
N ASN A 31 4.03 2.43 30.98
CA ASN A 31 2.91 1.72 31.59
C ASN A 31 1.54 2.26 31.12
N ASP A 32 1.42 3.55 30.83
CA ASP A 32 0.16 4.14 30.33
C ASP A 32 -0.09 3.79 28.85
N ILE A 33 0.97 3.70 28.03
CA ILE A 33 0.85 3.32 26.61
C ILE A 33 0.46 1.85 26.45
N ASN A 34 0.98 0.98 27.32
CA ASN A 34 0.66 -0.46 27.30
C ASN A 34 -0.78 -0.77 27.72
N GLN A 35 -1.42 0.08 28.53
CA GLN A 35 -2.84 -0.06 28.89
C GLN A 35 -3.80 0.56 27.85
N ALA A 36 -3.35 1.58 27.11
CA ALA A 36 -4.14 2.19 26.04
C ALA A 36 -4.17 1.34 24.75
N THR A 37 -3.11 0.57 24.49
CA THR A 37 -3.02 -0.29 23.29
C THR A 37 -3.64 -1.67 23.46
N SER A 38 -3.87 -2.14 24.69
CA SER A 38 -4.50 -3.44 24.96
C SER A 38 -6.01 -3.48 24.76
N ASN A 39 -6.65 -2.34 24.50
CA ASN A 39 -8.12 -2.21 24.38
C ASN A 39 -8.61 -1.86 22.96
N LEU A 40 -7.72 -1.84 21.97
CA LEU A 40 -8.14 -1.80 20.57
C LEU A 40 -8.45 -3.24 20.14
N ASN A 41 -9.73 -3.60 20.12
CA ASN A 41 -10.18 -4.80 19.42
C ASN A 41 -9.79 -4.65 17.95
N ILE A 42 -8.66 -5.24 17.55
CA ILE A 42 -8.28 -5.38 16.15
C ILE A 42 -9.25 -6.38 15.55
N VAL A 43 -10.37 -5.90 15.02
CA VAL A 43 -11.30 -6.71 14.24
C VAL A 43 -10.58 -7.00 12.92
N GLU A 44 -10.07 -8.23 12.78
CA GLU A 44 -9.59 -8.70 11.48
C GLU A 44 -10.75 -8.62 10.48
N PRO A 45 -10.53 -7.99 9.31
CA PRO A 45 -11.61 -7.84 8.34
C PRO A 45 -11.96 -9.20 7.72
N ASP A 46 -13.26 -9.44 7.52
CA ASP A 46 -13.75 -10.62 6.80
C ASP A 46 -13.45 -10.49 5.29
N LEU A 47 -12.61 -11.39 4.76
CA LEU A 47 -12.15 -11.40 3.35
C LEU A 47 -12.71 -12.59 2.54
N LYS A 48 -13.80 -13.21 3.00
CA LYS A 48 -14.37 -14.42 2.37
C LYS A 48 -14.71 -14.22 0.89
N ILE A 49 -15.23 -13.06 0.52
CA ILE A 49 -15.70 -12.79 -0.85
C ILE A 49 -14.50 -12.75 -1.80
N GLU A 50 -13.46 -12.01 -1.44
CA GLU A 50 -12.25 -11.84 -2.23
C GLU A 50 -11.50 -13.17 -2.41
N HIS A 51 -11.41 -13.96 -1.33
CA HIS A 51 -10.83 -15.30 -1.41
C HIS A 51 -11.66 -16.25 -2.28
N SER A 52 -12.99 -16.17 -2.23
CA SER A 52 -13.88 -16.96 -3.10
C SER A 52 -13.69 -16.60 -4.57
N LEU A 53 -13.64 -15.30 -4.89
CA LEU A 53 -13.40 -14.80 -6.25
C LEU A 53 -12.05 -15.28 -6.80
N TYR A 54 -10.99 -15.14 -6.00
CA TYR A 54 -9.67 -15.64 -6.40
C TYR A 54 -9.64 -17.17 -6.55
N SER A 55 -10.34 -17.90 -5.68
CA SER A 55 -10.41 -19.36 -5.77
C SER A 55 -11.03 -19.81 -7.09
N GLN A 56 -12.09 -19.13 -7.56
CA GLN A 56 -12.73 -19.46 -8.83
C GLN A 56 -11.85 -19.14 -10.04
N LEU A 57 -11.14 -18.01 -10.01
CA LEU A 57 -10.19 -17.64 -11.06
C LEU A 57 -8.98 -18.58 -11.10
N SER A 58 -8.40 -18.88 -9.95
CA SER A 58 -7.22 -19.75 -9.86
C SER A 58 -7.54 -21.22 -10.18
N SER A 59 -8.77 -21.69 -9.94
CA SER A 59 -9.18 -23.03 -10.41
C SER A 59 -9.25 -23.13 -11.93
N GLU A 60 -9.70 -22.07 -12.60
CA GLU A 60 -9.87 -22.06 -14.06
C GLU A 60 -8.54 -21.79 -14.77
N PHE A 61 -7.80 -20.77 -14.33
CA PHE A 61 -6.65 -20.23 -15.05
C PHE A 61 -5.29 -20.58 -14.44
N LYS A 62 -5.27 -21.20 -13.25
CA LYS A 62 -4.07 -21.70 -12.57
C LYS A 62 -2.95 -20.66 -12.51
N ASP A 63 -1.85 -20.90 -13.22
CA ASP A 63 -0.63 -20.12 -13.27
C ASP A 63 -0.74 -18.84 -14.11
N LYS A 64 -1.76 -18.73 -14.98
CA LYS A 64 -2.01 -17.54 -15.80
C LYS A 64 -2.49 -16.33 -14.97
N VAL A 65 -2.97 -16.57 -13.75
CA VAL A 65 -3.47 -15.53 -12.84
C VAL A 65 -2.69 -15.57 -11.52
N ARG A 66 -2.34 -14.39 -11.00
CA ARG A 66 -1.56 -14.25 -9.76
C ARG A 66 -2.24 -13.26 -8.83
N LEU A 67 -2.47 -13.67 -7.59
CA LEU A 67 -2.93 -12.75 -6.55
C LEU A 67 -1.83 -11.74 -6.20
N VAL A 68 -2.13 -10.45 -6.30
CA VAL A 68 -1.20 -9.37 -5.89
C VAL A 68 -1.49 -8.95 -4.46
N TYR A 69 -2.75 -8.63 -4.17
CA TYR A 69 -3.19 -8.34 -2.82
C TYR A 69 -4.70 -8.53 -2.66
N THR A 70 -5.10 -8.70 -1.40
CA THR A 70 -6.50 -8.69 -0.96
C THR A 70 -6.68 -7.66 0.15
N LYS A 71 -7.70 -6.81 0.00
CA LYS A 71 -8.18 -5.86 1.00
C LYS A 71 -9.71 -5.98 1.07
N PRO A 72 -10.34 -5.49 2.15
CA PRO A 72 -11.80 -5.53 2.25
C PRO A 72 -12.43 -4.76 1.10
N ASN A 73 -13.36 -5.39 0.38
CA ASN A 73 -14.01 -4.92 -0.84
C ASN A 73 -13.06 -4.60 -2.00
N ARG A 74 -11.85 -5.15 -2.01
CA ARG A 74 -10.88 -4.88 -3.09
C ARG A 74 -9.85 -5.98 -3.27
N ILE A 75 -9.82 -6.55 -4.46
CA ILE A 75 -8.82 -7.53 -4.88
C ILE A 75 -8.02 -7.01 -6.07
N LYS A 76 -6.70 -7.23 -6.09
CA LYS A 76 -5.86 -7.01 -7.28
C LYS A 76 -5.28 -8.33 -7.74
N ILE A 77 -5.54 -8.65 -9.00
CA ILE A 77 -5.08 -9.86 -9.67
C ILE A 77 -4.24 -9.41 -10.87
N SER A 78 -3.06 -10.02 -11.00
CA SER A 78 -2.18 -9.85 -12.15
C SER A 78 -2.46 -10.99 -13.13
N VAL A 79 -2.58 -10.64 -14.41
CA VAL A 79 -2.84 -11.56 -15.51
C VAL A 79 -1.79 -11.31 -16.58
N GLU A 80 -1.31 -12.35 -17.22
CA GLU A 80 -0.40 -12.22 -18.35
C GLU A 80 -1.14 -11.61 -19.58
N PRO A 81 -0.51 -10.69 -20.34
CA PRO A 81 -1.15 -9.99 -21.45
C PRO A 81 -1.77 -10.93 -22.50
N GLU A 82 -1.18 -12.09 -22.72
CA GLU A 82 -1.63 -13.10 -23.69
C GLU A 82 -2.99 -13.70 -23.32
N HIS A 83 -3.36 -13.64 -22.03
CA HIS A 83 -4.56 -14.26 -21.48
C HIS A 83 -5.63 -13.25 -21.04
N ILE A 84 -5.38 -11.94 -21.20
CA ILE A 84 -6.28 -10.89 -20.69
C ILE A 84 -7.70 -10.99 -21.27
N ILE A 85 -7.82 -11.33 -22.55
CA ILE A 85 -9.12 -11.44 -23.25
C ILE A 85 -9.91 -12.62 -22.68
N GLU A 86 -9.26 -13.77 -22.52
CA GLU A 86 -9.86 -15.01 -21.98
C GLU A 86 -10.38 -14.78 -20.55
N VAL A 87 -9.55 -14.18 -19.70
CA VAL A 87 -9.89 -13.86 -18.31
C VAL A 87 -11.01 -12.82 -18.23
N ALA A 88 -10.96 -11.78 -19.07
CA ALA A 88 -12.02 -10.77 -19.12
C ALA A 88 -13.39 -11.36 -19.51
N PHE A 89 -13.42 -12.27 -20.48
CA PHE A 89 -14.65 -12.98 -20.84
C PHE A 89 -15.19 -13.85 -19.71
N PHE A 90 -14.31 -14.54 -18.98
CA PHE A 90 -14.71 -15.31 -17.81
C PHE A 90 -15.29 -14.42 -16.70
N LEU A 91 -14.59 -13.31 -16.37
CA LEU A 91 -15.04 -12.34 -15.37
C LEU A 91 -16.44 -11.81 -15.69
N LYS A 92 -16.68 -11.43 -16.95
CA LYS A 92 -17.97 -10.95 -17.43
C LYS A 92 -19.06 -12.03 -17.36
N ASN A 93 -18.80 -13.20 -17.94
CA ASN A 93 -19.85 -14.19 -18.19
C ASN A 93 -20.14 -15.11 -16.99
N GLN A 94 -19.12 -15.43 -16.19
CA GLN A 94 -19.23 -16.38 -15.08
C GLN A 94 -19.35 -15.67 -13.73
N LEU A 95 -18.64 -14.55 -13.54
CA LEU A 95 -18.61 -13.82 -12.27
C LEU A 95 -19.50 -12.57 -12.25
N GLY A 96 -20.11 -12.21 -13.39
CA GLY A 96 -20.99 -11.04 -13.49
C GLY A 96 -20.28 -9.69 -13.42
N LEU A 97 -18.94 -9.67 -13.44
CA LEU A 97 -18.14 -8.44 -13.44
C LEU A 97 -18.10 -7.86 -14.86
N ASP A 98 -19.22 -7.29 -15.29
CA ASP A 98 -19.45 -6.84 -16.66
C ASP A 98 -19.26 -5.33 -16.87
N HIS A 99 -19.06 -4.58 -15.79
CA HIS A 99 -18.91 -3.13 -15.83
C HIS A 99 -17.45 -2.71 -15.66
N ALA A 100 -16.81 -2.25 -16.73
CA ALA A 100 -15.50 -1.61 -16.66
C ALA A 100 -15.66 -0.13 -16.27
N GLU A 101 -15.34 0.19 -15.02
CA GLU A 101 -15.48 1.55 -14.48
C GLU A 101 -14.38 2.48 -15.03
N SER A 102 -13.15 1.98 -15.10
CA SER A 102 -12.03 2.75 -15.65
C SER A 102 -10.85 1.87 -16.07
N VAL A 103 -9.96 2.45 -16.86
CA VAL A 103 -8.66 1.89 -17.23
C VAL A 103 -7.56 2.88 -16.89
N CYS A 104 -6.47 2.40 -16.30
CA CYS A 104 -5.31 3.19 -15.92
C CYS A 104 -4.03 2.52 -16.43
N GLY A 105 -2.99 3.33 -16.66
CA GLY A 105 -1.65 2.85 -16.98
C GLY A 105 -0.63 3.41 -15.99
N THR A 106 0.24 2.55 -15.46
CA THR A 106 1.36 2.96 -14.60
C THR A 106 2.66 2.59 -15.30
N ASP A 107 3.51 3.58 -15.56
CA ASP A 107 4.84 3.36 -16.14
C ASP A 107 5.86 3.07 -15.04
N TYR A 108 6.63 2.00 -15.21
CA TYR A 108 7.75 1.61 -14.35
C TYR A 108 9.06 1.62 -15.16
N PRO A 109 9.74 2.78 -15.28
CA PRO A 109 10.90 2.92 -16.17
C PRO A 109 12.07 2.00 -15.82
N ASN A 110 12.27 1.73 -14.52
CA ASN A 110 13.34 0.85 -14.05
C ASN A 110 13.15 -0.61 -14.47
N GLU A 111 11.90 -1.02 -14.68
CA GLU A 111 11.52 -2.38 -15.08
C GLU A 111 11.29 -2.46 -16.59
N ASN A 112 11.23 -1.33 -17.29
CA ASN A 112 10.85 -1.21 -18.69
C ASN A 112 9.48 -1.85 -18.98
N VAL A 113 8.52 -1.64 -18.07
CA VAL A 113 7.16 -2.20 -18.14
C VAL A 113 6.14 -1.08 -17.90
N ILE A 114 5.05 -1.12 -18.67
CA ILE A 114 3.84 -0.33 -18.40
C ILE A 114 2.78 -1.30 -17.88
N GLU A 115 2.33 -1.12 -16.64
CA GLU A 115 1.22 -1.86 -16.06
C GLU A 115 -0.10 -1.25 -16.53
N VAL A 116 -0.98 -2.07 -17.10
CA VAL A 116 -2.35 -1.67 -17.44
C VAL A 116 -3.31 -2.26 -16.40
N ILE A 117 -4.09 -1.39 -15.76
CA ILE A 117 -5.01 -1.73 -14.68
C ILE A 117 -6.44 -1.46 -15.15
N TYR A 118 -7.30 -2.48 -15.06
CA TYR A 118 -8.74 -2.37 -15.30
C TYR A 118 -9.48 -2.42 -13.97
N HIS A 119 -10.35 -1.44 -13.73
CA HIS A 119 -11.26 -1.44 -12.59
C HIS A 119 -12.61 -1.97 -13.04
N LEU A 120 -13.05 -3.05 -12.40
CA LEU A 120 -14.28 -3.76 -12.73
C LEU A 120 -15.26 -3.69 -11.57
N ASN A 121 -16.54 -3.62 -11.91
CA ASN A 121 -17.67 -3.72 -11.00
C ASN A 121 -18.74 -4.66 -11.60
N SER A 122 -19.70 -5.08 -10.77
CA SER A 122 -20.88 -5.88 -11.15
C SER A 122 -22.16 -5.07 -11.02
#